data_AF-A0AAW8QFY9-F1
#
_entry.id   AF-A0AAW8QFY9-F1
#
_cell.length_a   1.000
_cell.length_b   1.000
_cell.length_c   1.000
_cell.angle_alpha   90.00
_cell.angle_beta   90.00
_cell.angle_gamma   90.00
#
_symmetry.space_group_name_H-M   'P 1'
#
loop_
_entity.id
_entity.type
_entity.pdbx_description
1 polymer ?
#
loop_
_entity_poly.entity_id
_entity_poly.type
_entity_poly.pdbx_seq_one_letter_code
_entity_poly.pdbx_strand_id
1 'polypeptide(L)'
;MQIPIGTKLGINNKLLYTVVFALVAGCHQQEANDSTNAVKLPAYQYDGFSGSARLKGNLELKQGCLYVKDILIVFPEHSAQWDAEKNTLSYKGQQIGLGGILDIAGGIGNFEQDNLRIKHLSPMCDHQNIWFAG
;
A
#
# COMPACT_ATOMS: atom_id res chain seq x y z
N MET A 1 -8.79 -62.25 -61.99
CA MET A 1 -8.96 -61.42 -63.21
C MET A 1 -9.43 -60.04 -62.78
N GLN A 2 -8.89 -59.00 -63.43
CA GLN A 2 -9.26 -57.58 -63.42
C GLN A 2 -8.94 -56.71 -62.18
N ILE A 3 -8.09 -55.72 -62.44
CA ILE A 3 -8.04 -54.40 -61.81
C ILE A 3 -8.71 -53.44 -62.81
N PRO A 4 -9.49 -52.43 -62.38
CA PRO A 4 -9.11 -51.03 -62.68
C PRO A 4 -9.33 -50.09 -61.47
N ILE A 5 -8.40 -49.21 -61.10
CA ILE A 5 -8.06 -47.87 -61.62
C ILE A 5 -9.02 -46.74 -61.15
N GLY A 6 -8.41 -45.75 -60.47
CA GLY A 6 -8.81 -44.34 -60.45
C GLY A 6 -9.75 -43.96 -59.29
N THR A 7 -9.58 -42.85 -58.55
CA THR A 7 -8.86 -41.60 -58.84
C THR A 7 -8.47 -40.88 -57.54
N LYS A 8 -7.35 -40.15 -57.63
CA LYS A 8 -6.88 -39.11 -56.72
C LYS A 8 -7.95 -38.01 -56.57
N LEU A 9 -8.21 -37.58 -55.34
CA LEU A 9 -8.51 -36.19 -54.92
C LEU A 9 -8.25 -36.22 -53.39
N GLY A 10 -7.13 -35.76 -52.83
CA GLY A 10 -6.57 -34.44 -53.05
C GLY A 10 -7.51 -33.40 -52.44
N ILE A 11 -7.42 -33.16 -51.13
CA ILE A 11 -7.31 -31.84 -50.50
C ILE A 11 -7.09 -32.03 -48.99
N ASN A 12 -5.99 -31.45 -48.54
CA ASN A 12 -5.51 -31.40 -47.18
C ASN A 12 -6.54 -30.79 -46.24
N ASN A 13 -6.73 -31.40 -45.08
CA ASN A 13 -7.13 -30.62 -43.90
C ASN A 13 -6.37 -31.14 -42.69
N LYS A 14 -5.06 -30.81 -42.63
CA LYS A 14 -4.29 -30.88 -41.40
C LYS A 14 -4.89 -29.81 -40.47
N LEU A 15 -5.88 -30.23 -39.68
CA LEU A 15 -6.46 -29.41 -38.63
C LEU A 15 -5.37 -29.21 -37.56
N LEU A 16 -4.69 -28.06 -37.63
CA LEU A 16 -3.73 -27.62 -36.62
C LEU A 16 -4.52 -27.27 -35.36
N TYR A 17 -4.48 -28.13 -34.35
CA TYR A 17 -4.93 -27.81 -33.01
C TYR A 17 -3.93 -26.86 -32.36
N THR A 18 -4.07 -25.56 -32.63
CA THR A 18 -3.41 -24.49 -31.86
C THR A 18 -4.11 -24.36 -30.51
N VAL A 19 -3.56 -25.00 -29.47
CA VAL A 19 -3.92 -24.73 -28.08
C VAL A 19 -3.35 -23.36 -27.71
N VAL A 20 -4.20 -22.34 -27.73
CA VAL A 20 -3.87 -21.02 -27.20
C VAL A 20 -3.87 -21.13 -25.68
N PHE A 21 -2.69 -21.20 -25.08
CA PHE A 21 -2.50 -20.95 -23.66
C PHE A 21 -2.74 -19.47 -23.42
N ALA A 22 -3.99 -19.11 -23.09
CA ALA A 22 -4.30 -17.81 -22.53
C ALA A 22 -3.65 -17.74 -21.14
N LEU A 23 -2.44 -17.17 -21.08
CA LEU A 23 -1.89 -16.66 -19.83
C LEU A 23 -2.79 -15.51 -19.39
N VAL A 24 -3.85 -15.85 -18.66
CA VAL A 24 -4.52 -14.89 -17.79
C VAL A 24 -3.48 -14.57 -16.71
N ALA A 25 -2.65 -13.56 -16.99
CA ALA A 25 -1.95 -12.84 -15.95
C ALA A 25 -3.03 -12.16 -15.11
N GLY A 26 -3.65 -12.94 -14.23
CA GLY A 26 -4.33 -12.39 -13.08
C GLY A 26 -3.26 -11.59 -12.36
N CYS A 27 -3.39 -10.27 -12.38
CA CYS A 27 -2.81 -9.44 -11.35
C CYS A 27 -3.49 -9.87 -10.05
N HIS A 28 -3.00 -10.95 -9.44
CA HIS A 28 -3.14 -11.15 -8.02
C HIS A 28 -2.38 -9.98 -7.43
N GLN A 29 -3.13 -8.92 -7.13
CA GLN A 29 -2.71 -7.88 -6.22
C GLN A 29 -2.36 -8.64 -4.96
N GLN A 30 -1.06 -8.88 -4.79
CA GLN A 30 -0.52 -9.64 -3.68
C GLN A 30 -0.90 -8.85 -2.45
N GLU A 31 -1.96 -9.29 -1.78
CA GLU A 31 -2.27 -8.86 -0.42
C GLU A 31 -1.02 -9.19 0.37
N ALA A 32 -0.22 -8.14 0.62
CA ALA A 32 1.02 -8.24 1.33
C ALA A 32 0.70 -8.97 2.63
N ASN A 33 1.29 -10.15 2.77
CA ASN A 33 1.37 -10.97 3.97
C ASN A 33 1.16 -10.08 5.19
N ASP A 34 -0.03 -10.15 5.78
CA ASP A 34 -0.46 -9.32 6.90
C ASP A 34 0.28 -9.81 8.14
N SER A 35 1.59 -9.61 8.14
CA SER A 35 2.45 -9.94 9.26
C SER A 35 1.99 -9.02 10.38
N THR A 36 1.57 -9.63 11.47
CA THR A 36 0.95 -8.98 12.62
C THR A 36 1.89 -7.97 13.33
N ASN A 37 3.11 -7.78 12.81
CA ASN A 37 4.16 -6.89 13.29
C ASN A 37 4.61 -5.84 12.26
N ALA A 38 4.02 -5.79 11.06
CA ALA A 38 4.36 -4.76 10.09
C ALA A 38 3.78 -3.41 10.53
N VAL A 39 4.62 -2.37 10.57
CA VAL A 39 4.14 -1.01 10.82
C VAL A 39 3.25 -0.59 9.65
N LYS A 40 1.99 -0.28 9.97
CA LYS A 40 1.01 0.20 8.98
C LYS A 40 0.99 1.72 9.08
N LEU A 41 1.51 2.39 8.05
CA LEU A 41 1.45 3.85 7.95
C LEU A 41 0.08 4.24 7.39
N PRO A 42 -0.84 4.81 8.20
CA PRO A 42 -2.07 5.34 7.67
C PRO A 42 -1.76 6.52 6.76
N ALA A 43 -2.46 6.58 5.63
CA ALA A 43 -2.23 7.58 4.61
C ALA A 43 -3.52 8.34 4.24
N TYR A 44 -3.40 9.58 3.79
CA TYR A 44 -4.54 10.35 3.28
C TYR A 44 -4.20 11.07 1.97
N GLN A 45 -5.23 11.35 1.17
CA GLN A 45 -5.07 12.18 -0.01
C GLN A 45 -4.97 13.65 0.39
N TYR A 46 -3.79 14.23 0.15
CA TYR A 46 -3.54 15.64 0.41
C TYR A 46 -4.26 16.53 -0.61
N ASP A 47 -5.04 17.49 -0.12
CA ASP A 47 -5.86 18.39 -0.94
C ASP A 47 -5.17 19.74 -1.24
N GLY A 48 -3.89 19.89 -0.84
CA GLY A 48 -3.12 21.12 -1.04
C GLY A 48 -3.08 22.02 0.18
N PHE A 49 -3.93 21.80 1.20
CA PHE A 49 -3.94 22.61 2.41
C PHE A 49 -3.04 22.02 3.51
N SER A 50 -2.01 22.77 3.89
CA SER A 50 -1.12 22.41 5.00
C SER A 50 -1.56 23.15 6.26
N GLY A 51 -1.53 22.43 7.38
CA GLY A 51 -1.78 23.06 8.67
C GLY A 51 -0.56 23.84 9.13
N SER A 52 -0.78 25.00 9.77
CA SER A 52 0.29 25.84 10.31
C SER A 52 0.76 25.39 11.71
N ALA A 53 0.09 24.41 12.31
CA ALA A 53 0.45 23.90 13.62
C ALA A 53 1.60 22.88 13.52
N ARG A 54 2.36 22.72 14.61
CA ARG A 54 3.47 21.77 14.67
C ARG A 54 3.28 20.78 15.81
N LEU A 55 3.47 19.50 15.49
CA LEU A 55 3.56 18.42 16.47
C LEU A 55 5.02 18.02 16.62
N LYS A 56 5.56 18.20 17.83
CA LYS A 56 6.94 17.85 18.18
C LYS A 56 7.00 16.93 19.39
N GLY A 57 7.74 15.84 19.26
CA GLY A 57 8.01 14.88 20.33
C GLY A 57 8.73 13.62 19.83
N ASN A 58 8.89 12.65 20.71
CA ASN A 58 9.57 11.40 20.36
C ASN A 58 8.65 10.55 19.47
N LEU A 59 9.23 9.92 18.44
CA LEU A 59 8.55 8.94 17.62
C LEU A 59 8.38 7.65 18.41
N GLU A 60 7.14 7.23 18.59
CA GLU A 60 6.77 6.05 19.37
C GLU A 60 6.09 5.03 18.46
N LEU A 61 6.33 3.74 18.73
CA LEU A 61 5.64 2.63 18.06
C LEU A 61 4.75 1.91 19.09
N LYS A 62 3.44 1.88 18.83
CA LYS A 62 2.46 1.18 19.68
C LYS A 62 1.56 0.35 18.78
N GLN A 63 1.50 -0.96 19.03
CA GLN A 63 0.65 -1.90 18.29
C GLN A 63 0.77 -1.80 16.76
N GLY A 64 1.98 -1.54 16.25
CA GLY A 64 2.23 -1.41 14.80
C GLY A 64 1.89 -0.03 14.21
N CYS A 65 1.58 0.98 15.02
CA CYS A 65 1.26 2.33 14.57
C CYS A 65 2.21 3.37 15.17
N LEU A 66 2.48 4.43 14.41
CA LEU A 66 3.42 5.49 14.80
C LEU A 66 2.70 6.65 15.48
N TYR A 67 3.24 7.06 16.62
CA TYR A 67 2.69 8.12 17.47
C TYR A 67 3.74 9.17 17.82
N VAL A 68 3.26 10.36 18.16
CA VAL A 68 3.99 11.35 18.94
C VAL A 68 3.07 11.84 20.04
N LYS A 69 3.47 11.71 21.31
CA LYS A 69 2.66 12.13 22.47
C LYS A 69 1.24 11.54 22.45
N ASP A 70 1.13 10.24 22.20
CA ASP A 70 -0.15 9.52 22.08
C ASP A 70 -1.06 10.01 20.92
N ILE A 71 -0.55 10.83 20.01
CA ILE A 71 -1.27 11.27 18.81
C ILE A 71 -0.82 10.43 17.62
N LEU A 72 -1.77 9.74 16.98
CA LEU A 72 -1.53 8.92 15.79
C LEU A 72 -1.17 9.82 14.61
N ILE A 73 -0.09 9.50 13.91
CA ILE A 73 0.33 10.28 12.75
C ILE A 73 -0.21 9.65 11.47
N VAL A 74 -0.90 10.45 10.66
CA VAL A 74 -1.39 10.10 9.34
C VAL A 74 -0.62 10.90 8.30
N PHE A 75 -0.02 10.21 7.34
CA PHE A 75 0.88 10.83 6.37
C PHE A 75 0.18 11.09 5.03
N PRO A 76 0.57 12.12 4.27
CA PRO A 76 0.16 12.25 2.88
C PRO A 76 0.59 11.01 2.10
N GLU A 77 -0.23 10.56 1.17
CA GLU A 77 0.10 9.42 0.30
C GLU A 77 1.51 9.55 -0.30
N HIS A 78 2.27 8.46 -0.25
CA HIS A 78 3.63 8.34 -0.78
C HIS A 78 4.68 9.32 -0.20
N SER A 79 4.36 10.04 0.88
CA SER A 79 5.29 11.00 1.50
C SER A 79 6.17 10.39 2.60
N ALA A 80 5.78 9.23 3.13
CA ALA A 80 6.44 8.56 4.24
C ALA A 80 6.68 7.08 3.93
N GLN A 81 7.77 6.54 4.46
CA GLN A 81 8.10 5.12 4.36
C GLN A 81 8.67 4.62 5.68
N TRP A 82 8.28 3.40 6.07
CA TRP A 82 8.86 2.71 7.21
C TRP A 82 9.91 1.70 6.75
N ASP A 83 11.10 1.77 7.33
CA ASP A 83 12.14 0.75 7.22
C ASP A 83 12.11 -0.11 8.50
N ALA A 84 11.61 -1.34 8.36
CA ALA A 84 11.47 -2.28 9.48
C ALA A 84 12.80 -2.86 9.95
N GLU A 85 13.79 -2.98 9.07
CA GLU A 85 15.13 -3.48 9.44
C GLU A 85 15.86 -2.46 10.30
N LYS A 86 15.70 -1.18 9.97
CA LYS A 86 16.34 -0.07 10.69
C LYS A 86 15.46 0.58 11.76
N ASN A 87 14.21 0.14 11.91
CA ASN A 87 13.20 0.79 12.77
C ASN A 87 13.16 2.32 12.57
N THR A 88 13.12 2.74 11.32
CA THR A 88 13.30 4.15 10.93
C THR A 88 12.17 4.62 10.02
N LEU A 89 11.58 5.76 10.35
CA LEU A 89 10.66 6.50 9.51
C LEU A 89 11.44 7.41 8.56
N SER A 90 11.20 7.29 7.26
CA SER A 90 11.62 8.27 6.26
C SER A 90 10.47 9.22 5.95
N TYR A 91 10.66 10.53 6.14
CA TYR A 91 9.64 11.55 5.84
C TYR A 91 10.30 12.89 5.49
N LYS A 92 9.86 13.56 4.41
CA LYS A 92 10.38 14.86 3.92
C LYS A 92 11.93 14.90 3.86
N GLY A 93 12.56 13.81 3.40
CA GLY A 93 14.02 13.70 3.26
C GLY A 93 14.79 13.44 4.56
N GLN A 94 14.10 13.27 5.69
CA GLN A 94 14.69 12.93 6.98
C GLN A 94 14.47 11.46 7.31
N GLN A 95 15.40 10.89 8.07
CA GLN A 95 15.30 9.55 8.66
C GLN A 95 15.24 9.69 10.18
N ILE A 96 14.15 9.20 10.78
CA ILE A 96 13.85 9.32 12.21
C ILE A 96 13.66 7.93 12.80
N GLY A 97 14.56 7.53 13.69
CA GLY A 97 14.41 6.28 14.45
C GLY A 97 13.39 6.39 15.58
N LEU A 98 12.95 5.25 16.12
CA LEU A 98 12.15 5.22 17.35
C LEU A 98 12.88 5.94 18.51
N GLY A 99 12.13 6.69 19.31
CA GLY A 99 12.65 7.57 20.36
C GLY A 99 13.29 8.87 19.84
N GLY A 100 13.54 8.98 18.53
CA GLY A 100 14.02 10.20 17.90
C GLY A 100 12.97 11.30 17.87
N ILE A 101 13.40 12.57 17.83
CA ILE A 101 12.48 13.70 17.79
C ILE A 101 11.92 13.85 16.37
N LEU A 102 10.61 13.69 16.24
CA LEU A 102 9.85 14.06 15.07
C LEU A 102 9.23 15.44 15.28
N ASP A 103 9.38 16.33 14.31
CA ASP A 103 8.88 17.72 14.34
C ASP A 103 8.17 18.04 13.02
N ILE A 104 6.85 17.80 12.98
CA ILE A 104 6.05 17.82 11.76
C ILE A 104 5.00 18.92 11.78
N ALA A 105 4.85 19.60 10.64
CA ALA A 105 3.72 20.49 10.39
C ALA A 105 2.45 19.68 10.09
N GLY A 106 1.29 20.28 10.32
CA GLY A 106 0.01 19.65 10.03
C GLY A 106 -1.12 20.19 10.88
N GLY A 107 -2.15 19.36 11.03
CA GLY A 107 -3.34 19.70 11.80
C GLY A 107 -3.94 18.51 12.53
N ILE A 108 -4.68 18.81 13.60
CA ILE A 108 -5.52 17.82 14.28
C ILE A 108 -6.66 17.45 13.34
N GLY A 109 -6.87 16.15 13.16
CA GLY A 109 -8.02 15.62 12.42
C GLY A 109 -9.18 15.26 13.33
N ASN A 110 -10.40 15.23 12.77
CA ASN A 110 -11.55 14.65 13.43
C ASN A 110 -11.80 13.26 12.86
N PHE A 111 -11.43 12.23 13.60
CA PHE A 111 -11.52 10.85 13.11
C PHE A 111 -12.92 10.47 12.60
N GLU A 112 -13.98 10.91 13.27
CA GLU A 112 -15.36 10.57 12.88
C GLU A 112 -15.73 11.15 11.50
N GLN A 113 -15.15 12.29 11.14
CA GLN A 113 -15.40 12.98 9.87
C GLN A 113 -14.42 12.55 8.78
N ASP A 114 -13.18 12.24 9.16
CA ASP A 114 -12.08 12.06 8.22
C ASP A 114 -11.74 10.60 7.92
N ASN A 115 -12.29 9.62 8.66
CA ASN A 115 -11.93 8.20 8.50
C ASN A 115 -12.11 7.68 7.05
N LEU A 116 -13.08 8.21 6.30
CA LEU A 116 -13.33 7.85 4.90
C LEU A 116 -12.18 8.24 3.96
N ARG A 117 -11.35 9.20 4.37
CA ARG A 117 -10.20 9.70 3.61
C ARG A 117 -8.90 9.01 4.00
N ILE A 118 -8.88 8.26 5.11
CA ILE A 118 -7.69 7.57 5.62
C ILE A 118 -7.65 6.14 5.05
N LYS A 119 -6.56 5.83 4.35
CA LYS A 119 -6.24 4.49 3.86
C LYS A 119 -5.28 3.79 4.82
N HIS A 120 -5.34 2.46 4.83
CA HIS A 120 -4.41 1.59 5.59
C HIS A 120 -4.39 1.81 7.10
N LEU A 121 -5.44 2.40 7.66
CA LEU A 121 -5.60 2.49 9.11
C LEU A 121 -5.77 1.10 9.71
N SER A 122 -4.87 0.74 10.63
CA SER A 122 -4.99 -0.51 11.37
C SER A 122 -6.09 -0.38 12.44
N PRO A 123 -6.95 -1.40 12.62
CA PRO A 123 -7.91 -1.43 13.73
C PRO A 123 -7.24 -1.52 15.11
N MET A 124 -5.92 -1.75 15.16
CA MET A 124 -5.12 -1.78 16.39
C MET A 124 -4.55 -0.40 16.77
N CYS A 125 -4.60 0.59 15.87
CA CYS A 125 -4.20 1.94 16.24
C CYS A 125 -5.26 2.54 17.17
N ASP A 126 -4.86 3.18 18.26
CA ASP A 126 -5.71 4.19 18.90
C ASP A 126 -5.88 5.38 17.95
N HIS A 127 -7.14 5.72 17.67
CA HIS A 127 -7.56 6.75 16.72
C HIS A 127 -8.33 7.89 17.40
N GLN A 128 -8.29 8.00 18.74
CA GLN A 128 -8.90 9.11 19.48
C GLN A 128 -8.29 10.47 19.11
N ASN A 129 -6.97 10.51 18.94
CA ASN A 129 -6.24 11.71 18.56
C ASN A 129 -5.42 11.44 17.31
N ILE A 130 -5.72 12.15 16.23
CA ILE A 130 -5.02 12.00 14.95
C ILE A 130 -4.38 13.32 14.53
N TRP A 131 -3.20 13.20 13.91
CA TRP A 131 -2.49 14.30 13.30
C TRP A 131 -2.27 14.03 11.81
N PHE A 132 -2.86 14.86 10.97
CA PHE A 132 -2.57 14.86 9.54
C PHE A 132 -1.28 15.64 9.29
N ALA A 133 -0.20 14.93 8.99
CA ALA A 133 1.06 15.54 8.63
C ALA A 133 0.93 16.24 7.27
N GLY A 134 1.39 17.48 7.14
CA GLY A 134 1.18 18.25 5.91
C GLY A 134 1.75 19.64 6.02
#